data_AF-A0A536UBF6-F1
#
_entry.id   AF-A0A536UBF6-F1
#
_cell.length_a   1.000
_cell.length_b   1.000
_cell.length_c   1.000
_cell.angle_alpha   90.00
_cell.angle_beta   90.00
_cell.angle_gamma   90.00
#
_symmetry.space_group_name_H-M   'P 1'
#
loop_
_entity.id
_entity.type
_entity.pdbx_description
1 polymer ?
#
loop_
_entity_poly.entity_id
_entity_poly.type
_entity_poly.pdbx_seq_one_letter_code
_entity_poly.pdbx_strand_id
1 'polypeptide(L)'
;MNDHEFVDAFEACAIAGADFHHADHVRLAWIYLREHPLIEAIERFTTSLQRFARHHGVPALYHETITWAYLLLIHERMQRNVAPRDWESFKAANPDLFDRRPSILERYYAPETLNSDLARRIFILPDAAANC
;
A
#
# COMPACT_ATOMS: atom_id res chain seq x y z
N MET A 1 -10.39 -16.64 4.80
CA MET A 1 -10.56 -15.42 5.60
C MET A 1 -11.23 -14.37 4.74
N ASN A 2 -12.41 -13.91 5.14
CA ASN A 2 -13.11 -12.81 4.47
C ASN A 2 -12.40 -11.47 4.78
N ASP A 3 -12.83 -10.38 4.15
CA ASP A 3 -12.18 -9.07 4.30
C ASP A 3 -12.24 -8.55 5.74
N HIS A 4 -13.37 -8.72 6.44
CA HIS A 4 -13.54 -8.26 7.81
C HIS A 4 -12.64 -9.04 8.78
N GLU A 5 -12.63 -10.37 8.69
CA GLU A 5 -11.74 -11.22 9.49
C GLU A 5 -10.26 -10.89 9.27
N PHE A 6 -9.90 -10.50 8.05
CA PHE A 6 -8.54 -10.12 7.69
C PHE A 6 -8.15 -8.76 8.27
N VAL A 7 -9.02 -7.77 8.17
CA VAL A 7 -8.82 -6.46 8.79
C VAL A 7 -8.73 -6.59 10.31
N ASP A 8 -9.64 -7.33 10.94
CA ASP A 8 -9.64 -7.54 12.39
C ASP A 8 -8.35 -8.23 12.87
N ALA A 9 -7.91 -9.27 12.16
CA ALA A 9 -6.65 -9.95 12.47
C ALA A 9 -5.44 -9.03 12.32
N PHE A 10 -5.41 -8.20 11.27
CA PHE A 10 -4.35 -7.22 11.07
C PHE A 10 -4.36 -6.13 12.16
N GLU A 11 -5.53 -5.55 12.44
CA GLU A 11 -5.70 -4.50 13.43
C GLU A 11 -5.32 -5.00 14.84
N ALA A 12 -5.65 -6.25 15.17
CA ALA A 12 -5.25 -6.90 16.41
C ALA A 12 -3.76 -7.30 16.46
N CYS A 13 -2.99 -7.08 15.38
CA CYS A 13 -1.62 -7.58 15.21
C CYS A 13 -1.51 -9.11 15.42
N ALA A 14 -2.56 -9.85 15.05
CA ALA A 14 -2.65 -11.30 15.20
C ALA A 14 -2.05 -12.06 14.00
N ILE A 15 -1.79 -11.37 12.89
CA ILE A 15 -1.07 -11.92 11.74
C ILE A 15 0.43 -11.94 12.07
N ALA A 16 1.11 -13.07 11.87
CA ALA A 16 2.56 -13.11 12.05
C ALA A 16 3.24 -12.22 11.00
N GLY A 17 4.27 -11.47 11.39
CA GLY A 17 4.96 -10.57 10.46
C GLY A 17 5.53 -11.25 9.20
N ALA A 18 5.91 -12.53 9.30
CA ALA A 18 6.36 -13.34 8.17
C ALA A 18 5.24 -13.69 7.17
N ASP A 19 3.98 -13.67 7.62
CA ASP A 19 2.81 -14.03 6.83
C ASP A 19 2.13 -12.80 6.19
N PHE A 20 2.56 -11.58 6.54
CA PHE A 20 2.03 -10.33 5.98
C PHE A 20 2.84 -9.89 4.75
N HIS A 21 2.48 -10.41 3.59
CA HIS A 21 3.20 -10.21 2.34
C HIS A 21 2.71 -8.96 1.58
N HIS A 22 3.43 -8.61 0.51
CA HIS A 22 3.05 -7.48 -0.37
C HIS A 22 1.59 -7.53 -0.86
N ALA A 23 1.10 -8.72 -1.27
CA ALA A 23 -0.28 -8.86 -1.72
C ALA A 23 -1.30 -8.55 -0.60
N ASP A 24 -0.95 -8.84 0.66
CA ASP A 24 -1.77 -8.54 1.82
C ASP A 24 -1.81 -7.03 2.11
N HIS A 25 -0.70 -6.32 1.89
CA HIS A 25 -0.67 -4.85 1.97
C HIS A 25 -1.60 -4.22 0.92
N VAL A 26 -1.54 -4.69 -0.33
CA VAL A 26 -2.41 -4.20 -1.42
C VAL A 26 -3.88 -4.51 -1.11
N ARG A 27 -4.19 -5.71 -0.61
CA ARG A 27 -5.56 -6.08 -0.21
C ARG A 27 -6.07 -5.19 0.92
N LEU A 28 -5.28 -5.00 1.96
CA LEU A 28 -5.65 -4.15 3.09
C LEU A 28 -5.90 -2.70 2.65
N ALA A 29 -5.04 -2.16 1.80
CA ALA A 29 -5.20 -0.82 1.23
C ALA A 29 -6.49 -0.71 0.43
N TRP A 30 -6.79 -1.71 -0.42
CA TRP A 30 -8.04 -1.77 -1.18
C TRP A 30 -9.28 -1.81 -0.28
N ILE A 31 -9.26 -2.57 0.83
CA ILE A 31 -10.37 -2.60 1.80
C ILE A 31 -10.55 -1.22 2.43
N TYR A 32 -9.48 -0.59 2.94
CA TYR A 32 -9.58 0.70 3.62
C TYR A 32 -10.09 1.80 2.69
N LEU A 33 -9.67 1.78 1.42
CA LEU A 33 -10.12 2.72 0.40
C LEU A 33 -11.56 2.50 -0.07
N ARG A 34 -12.15 1.32 0.20
CA ARG A 34 -13.58 1.08 -0.04
C ARG A 34 -14.45 1.54 1.13
N GLU A 35 -13.93 1.48 2.35
CA GLU A 35 -14.67 1.74 3.57
C GLU A 35 -14.55 3.19 4.04
N HIS A 36 -13.51 3.90 3.61
CA HIS A 36 -13.22 5.26 4.07
C HIS A 36 -12.91 6.21 2.89
N PRO A 37 -13.18 7.52 3.06
CA PRO A 37 -12.65 8.54 2.16
C PRO A 37 -11.12 8.49 2.09
N LEU A 38 -10.53 8.86 0.94
CA LEU A 38 -9.09 8.72 0.66
C LEU A 38 -8.17 9.20 1.80
N ILE A 39 -8.40 10.41 2.31
CA ILE A 39 -7.53 11.00 3.33
C ILE A 39 -7.62 10.21 4.65
N GLU A 40 -8.81 9.78 5.05
CA GLU A 40 -9.00 8.95 6.23
C GLU A 40 -8.39 7.55 6.05
N ALA A 41 -8.53 6.95 4.86
CA ALA A 41 -7.91 5.68 4.53
C ALA A 41 -6.38 5.74 4.64
N ILE A 42 -5.75 6.82 4.17
CA ILE A 42 -4.30 7.04 4.31
C ILE A 42 -3.89 7.12 5.78
N GLU A 43 -4.58 7.95 6.58
CA GLU A 43 -4.28 8.10 8.00
C GLU A 43 -4.41 6.78 8.76
N ARG A 44 -5.52 6.05 8.54
CA ARG A 44 -5.76 4.75 9.17
C ARG A 44 -4.72 3.72 8.78
N PHE A 45 -4.47 3.55 7.48
CA PHE A 45 -3.54 2.55 6.98
C PHE A 45 -2.12 2.78 7.50
N THR A 46 -1.64 4.03 7.45
CA THR A 46 -0.30 4.39 7.94
C THR A 46 -0.17 4.15 9.44
N THR A 47 -1.16 4.56 10.23
CA THR A 47 -1.18 4.35 11.69
C THR A 47 -1.15 2.88 12.04
N SER A 48 -2.02 2.07 11.42
CA SER A 48 -2.10 0.64 11.69
C SER A 48 -0.87 -0.12 11.19
N LEU A 49 -0.30 0.24 10.03
CA LEU A 49 0.94 -0.37 9.54
C LEU A 49 2.15 -0.05 10.42
N GLN A 50 2.27 1.19 10.91
CA GLN A 50 3.32 1.54 11.87
C GLN A 50 3.15 0.79 13.20
N ARG A 51 1.92 0.66 13.69
CA ARG A 51 1.63 -0.12 14.91
C ARG A 51 2.00 -1.59 14.72
N PHE A 52 1.61 -2.18 13.59
CA PHE A 52 1.95 -3.55 13.22
C PHE A 52 3.47 -3.77 13.15
N ALA A 53 4.20 -2.89 12.46
CA ALA A 53 5.65 -2.97 12.35
C ALA A 53 6.35 -2.85 13.72
N ARG A 54 5.86 -1.98 14.61
CA ARG A 54 6.35 -1.86 15.99
C ARG A 54 6.06 -3.13 16.80
N HIS A 55 4.86 -3.67 16.69
CA HIS A 55 4.47 -4.90 17.39
C HIS A 55 5.39 -6.08 17.04
N HIS A 56 5.77 -6.20 15.77
CA HIS A 56 6.70 -7.24 15.30
C HIS A 56 8.20 -6.87 15.41
N GLY A 57 8.55 -5.78 16.11
CA GLY A 57 9.94 -5.41 16.36
C GLY A 57 10.72 -4.91 15.14
N VAL A 58 10.03 -4.52 14.07
CA VAL A 58 10.63 -4.06 12.79
C VAL A 58 10.13 -2.67 12.37
N PRO A 59 10.07 -1.67 13.27
CA PRO A 59 9.54 -0.34 12.93
C PRO A 59 10.32 0.35 11.80
N ALA A 60 11.60 0.02 11.66
CA ALA A 60 12.47 0.55 10.61
C ALA A 60 12.09 0.06 9.20
N LEU A 61 11.19 -0.91 9.03
CA LEU A 61 10.72 -1.33 7.71
C LEU A 61 9.61 -0.44 7.13
N TYR A 62 8.91 0.35 7.96
CA TYR A 62 7.91 1.30 7.46
C TYR A 62 8.56 2.34 6.54
N HIS A 63 7.94 2.60 5.38
CA HIS A 63 8.42 3.55 4.39
C HIS A 63 7.27 4.43 3.91
N GLU A 64 7.30 5.71 4.24
CA GLU A 64 6.15 6.60 4.03
C GLU A 64 5.83 6.82 2.55
N THR A 65 6.83 7.21 1.74
CA THR A 65 6.61 7.48 0.31
C THR A 65 6.03 6.27 -0.43
N ILE A 66 6.59 5.07 -0.24
CA ILE A 66 6.08 3.83 -0.86
C ILE A 66 4.65 3.55 -0.41
N THR A 67 4.36 3.66 0.90
CA THR A 67 3.03 3.39 1.45
C THR A 67 1.97 4.29 0.84
N TRP A 68 2.22 5.59 0.82
CA TRP A 68 1.31 6.58 0.26
C TRP A 68 1.16 6.44 -1.26
N ALA A 69 2.26 6.22 -1.98
CA ALA A 69 2.23 6.06 -3.43
C ALA A 69 1.35 4.86 -3.84
N TYR A 70 1.44 3.73 -3.12
CA TYR A 70 0.55 2.60 -3.36
C TYR A 70 -0.92 2.92 -3.05
N LEU A 71 -1.21 3.57 -1.91
CA LEU A 71 -2.59 3.97 -1.57
C LEU A 71 -3.22 4.87 -2.64
N LEU A 72 -2.47 5.89 -3.10
CA LEU A 72 -2.93 6.81 -4.15
C LEU A 72 -3.15 6.09 -5.48
N LEU A 73 -2.22 5.21 -5.88
CA LEU A 73 -2.31 4.45 -7.13
C LEU A 73 -3.47 3.44 -7.11
N ILE A 74 -3.67 2.74 -5.99
CA ILE A 74 -4.79 1.83 -5.79
C ILE A 74 -6.11 2.60 -5.88
N HIS A 75 -6.21 3.73 -5.18
CA HIS A 75 -7.41 4.57 -5.20
C HIS A 75 -7.74 5.07 -6.61
N GLU A 76 -6.75 5.57 -7.34
CA GLU A 76 -6.92 5.99 -8.74
C GLU A 76 -7.47 4.86 -9.62
N ARG A 77 -6.90 3.65 -9.51
CA ARG A 77 -7.34 2.47 -10.27
C ARG A 77 -8.76 2.02 -9.93
N MET A 78 -9.17 2.19 -8.67
CA MET A 78 -10.55 1.96 -8.24
C MET A 78 -11.53 2.96 -8.86
N GLN A 79 -11.11 4.21 -9.12
CA GLN A 79 -11.98 5.25 -9.72
C GLN A 79 -12.02 5.21 -11.25
N ARG A 80 -10.89 4.88 -11.91
CA ARG A 80 -10.79 4.85 -13.38
C ARG A 80 -11.53 3.68 -14.02
N ASN A 81 -11.52 2.53 -13.36
CA ASN A 81 -12.29 1.38 -13.79
C ASN A 81 -13.69 1.50 -13.16
N VAL A 82 -14.78 1.20 -13.89
CA VAL A 82 -16.09 0.99 -13.25
C VAL A 82 -15.88 -0.12 -12.22
N ALA A 83 -15.78 0.26 -10.95
CA ALA A 83 -15.04 -0.50 -9.95
C ALA A 83 -15.41 -1.99 -9.99
N PRO A 84 -14.42 -2.90 -10.16
CA PRO A 84 -14.68 -4.31 -9.92
C PRO A 84 -15.24 -4.44 -8.49
N ARG A 85 -16.40 -5.09 -8.35
CA ARG A 85 -17.14 -5.10 -7.07
C ARG A 85 -16.41 -5.91 -5.99
N ASP A 86 -15.48 -6.76 -6.40
CA ASP A 86 -14.77 -7.71 -5.57
C ASP A 86 -13.24 -7.64 -5.76
N TRP A 87 -12.55 -8.16 -4.76
CA TRP A 87 -11.09 -8.16 -4.67
C TRP A 87 -10.42 -8.93 -5.81
N GLU A 88 -10.95 -10.09 -6.22
CA GLU A 88 -10.31 -10.93 -7.23
C GLU A 88 -10.32 -10.26 -8.60
N SER A 89 -11.43 -9.62 -8.94
CA SER A 89 -11.54 -8.84 -10.18
C SER A 89 -10.60 -7.61 -10.17
N PHE A 90 -10.45 -6.92 -9.03
CA PHE A 90 -9.49 -5.81 -8.90
C PHE A 90 -8.05 -6.30 -9.06
N LYS A 91 -7.70 -7.39 -8.39
CA LYS A 91 -6.37 -8.01 -8.45
C LYS A 91 -6.02 -8.44 -9.88
N ALA A 92 -6.93 -9.12 -10.58
CA ALA A 92 -6.74 -9.58 -11.94
C ALA A 92 -6.56 -8.43 -12.95
N ALA A 93 -7.23 -7.29 -12.73
CA ALA A 93 -7.12 -6.12 -13.60
C ALA A 93 -5.85 -5.29 -13.35
N ASN A 94 -5.14 -5.50 -12.23
CA ASN A 94 -4.01 -4.67 -11.79
C ASN A 94 -2.77 -5.51 -11.40
N PRO A 95 -2.29 -6.42 -12.27
CA PRO A 95 -1.21 -7.37 -11.93
C PRO A 95 0.11 -6.67 -11.57
N ASP A 96 0.38 -5.52 -12.16
CA ASP A 96 1.59 -4.71 -11.93
C ASP A 96 1.67 -4.12 -10.51
N LEU A 97 0.55 -4.02 -9.77
CA LEU A 97 0.58 -3.67 -8.35
C LEU A 97 1.27 -4.73 -7.48
N PHE A 98 1.44 -5.96 -7.98
CA PHE A 98 1.97 -7.09 -7.22
C PHE A 98 3.42 -7.42 -7.58
N ASP A 99 3.95 -6.85 -8.66
CA ASP A 99 5.32 -7.05 -9.09
C ASP A 99 6.30 -6.40 -8.10
N ARG A 100 7.24 -7.21 -7.59
CA ARG A 100 8.26 -6.72 -6.64
C ARG A 100 9.48 -6.12 -7.34
N ARG A 101 9.82 -6.60 -8.54
CA ARG A 101 10.94 -6.13 -9.37
C ARG A 101 10.68 -6.40 -10.86
N PRO A 102 10.63 -5.37 -11.71
CA PRO A 102 10.58 -3.95 -11.34
C PRO A 102 9.28 -3.64 -10.57
N SER A 103 9.36 -2.80 -9.54
CA SER A 103 8.17 -2.28 -8.86
C SER A 103 7.47 -1.27 -9.77
N ILE A 104 6.13 -1.22 -9.73
CA ILE A 104 5.36 -0.21 -10.47
C ILE A 104 5.76 1.23 -10.10
N LEU A 105 6.27 1.44 -8.88
CA LEU A 105 6.73 2.76 -8.41
C LEU A 105 7.96 3.27 -9.15
N GLU A 106 8.75 2.40 -9.78
CA GLU A 106 9.91 2.81 -10.60
C GLU A 106 9.49 3.61 -11.86
N ARG A 107 8.20 3.61 -12.22
CA ARG A 107 7.66 4.49 -13.27
C ARG A 107 7.44 5.93 -12.81
N TYR A 108 7.36 6.15 -11.50
CA TYR A 108 6.98 7.43 -10.89
C TYR A 108 8.14 8.07 -10.12
N TYR A 109 9.07 7.26 -9.64
CA TYR A 109 10.16 7.72 -8.81
C TYR A 109 11.51 7.29 -9.35
N ALA A 110 12.49 8.19 -9.26
CA ALA A 110 13.88 7.83 -9.42
C ALA A 110 14.30 6.83 -8.32
N PRO A 111 15.18 5.85 -8.63
CA PRO A 111 15.69 4.92 -7.63
C PRO A 111 16.34 5.62 -6.43
N GLU A 112 17.02 6.74 -6.65
CA GLU A 112 17.69 7.52 -5.61
C GLU A 112 16.68 8.07 -4.59
N THR A 113 15.50 8.49 -5.06
CA THR A 113 14.44 9.01 -4.20
C THR A 113 13.83 7.91 -3.35
N LEU A 114 13.47 6.76 -3.94
CA LEU A 114 12.94 5.62 -3.19
C LEU A 114 13.95 5.02 -2.18
N ASN A 115 15.25 5.16 -2.44
CA ASN A 115 16.29 4.68 -1.51
C ASN A 115 16.69 5.70 -0.45
N SER A 116 16.10 6.90 -0.45
CA SER A 116 16.50 7.98 0.46
C SER A 116 15.86 7.87 1.85
N ASP A 117 16.64 8.24 2.87
CA ASP A 117 16.14 8.40 4.25
C ASP A 117 15.01 9.43 4.37
N LEU A 118 14.95 10.41 3.45
CA LEU A 118 13.88 11.38 3.42
C LEU A 118 12.56 10.73 2.98
N ALA A 119 12.56 9.96 1.89
CA ALA A 119 11.37 9.27 1.38
C ALA A 119 10.82 8.22 2.36
N ARG A 120 11.69 7.67 3.20
CA ARG A 120 11.31 6.81 4.32
C ARG A 120 10.48 7.52 5.38
N ARG A 121 10.78 8.79 5.67
CA ARG A 121 10.21 9.59 6.77
C ARG A 121 9.04 10.47 6.36
N ILE A 122 9.02 10.94 5.12
CA ILE A 122 7.96 11.81 4.58
C ILE A 122 7.47 11.28 3.24
N PHE A 123 6.28 11.71 2.83
CA PHE A 123 5.84 11.57 1.44
C PHE A 123 6.58 12.56 0.53
N ILE A 124 7.26 12.03 -0.49
CA ILE A 124 7.88 12.82 -1.57
C ILE A 124 7.02 12.66 -2.85
N LEU A 125 6.85 13.76 -3.58
CA LEU A 125 6.15 13.73 -4.87
C LEU A 125 6.95 12.95 -5.93
N PRO A 126 6.29 12.29 -6.90
CA PRO A 126 6.94 11.64 -8.03
C PRO A 126 7.96 12.55 -8.73
N ASP A 127 9.13 12.02 -9.02
CA ASP A 127 10.28 12.75 -9.59
C ASP A 127 10.95 12.03 -10.76
N ALA A 128 10.42 10.86 -11.18
CA ALA A 128 10.85 10.27 -12.44
C ALA A 128 10.45 11.23 -13.57
N ALA A 129 11.40 11.54 -14.46
CA ALA A 129 11.08 12.22 -15.69
C ALA A 129 10.02 11.38 -16.42
N ALA A 130 8.89 11.99 -16.76
CA ALA A 130 8.00 11.39 -17.75
C ALA A 130 8.89 11.11 -18.97
N ASN A 131 9.02 9.84 -19.35
CA ASN A 131 9.67 9.51 -20.61
C ASN A 131 8.88 10.24 -21.71
N CYS A 132 9.42 11.37 -22.16
CA CYS A 132 8.88 12.17 -23.27
C CYS A 132 8.92 11.37 -24.56
#